data_AF-A0A3M1AZ66-F1
#
_entry.id   AF-A0A3M1AZ66-F1
#
_cell.length_a   1.000
_cell.length_b   1.000
_cell.length_c   1.000
_cell.angle_alpha   90.00
_cell.angle_beta   90.00
_cell.angle_gamma   90.00
#
_symmetry.space_group_name_H-M   'P 1'
#
loop_
_entity.id
_entity.type
_entity.pdbx_description
1 polymer ?
#
loop_
_entity_poly.entity_id
_entity_poly.type
_entity_poly.pdbx_seq_one_letter_code
_entity_poly.pdbx_strand_id
1 'polypeptide(L)'
;MQKARLFYFVAIMLLVRLGYDLFLIPERNRVMCATVMREETIAAAKLTGRKPVYALEYSLGLQPATGYYFARETKQPLSVKFENFDTSALYIINPMTYPPNTYDTLTTFKIRWECRDLVLGRINSTFLHWHKRNKAQQNDSK
;
A
#
# COMPACT_ATOMS: atom_id res chain seq x y z
N MET A 1 -10.15 54.54 -25.27
CA MET A 1 -9.11 53.57 -25.71
C MET A 1 -8.51 52.73 -24.56
N GLN A 2 -8.31 53.27 -23.35
CA GLN A 2 -7.72 52.52 -22.22
C GLN A 2 -8.53 51.29 -21.77
N LYS A 3 -9.87 51.37 -21.71
CA LYS A 3 -10.74 50.25 -21.30
C LYS A 3 -10.65 49.03 -22.23
N ALA A 4 -10.55 49.26 -23.54
CA ALA A 4 -10.38 48.19 -24.52
C ALA A 4 -9.03 47.48 -24.37
N ARG A 5 -7.95 48.23 -24.12
CA ARG A 5 -6.62 47.66 -23.85
C ARG A 5 -6.61 46.79 -22.59
N LEU A 6 -7.30 47.21 -21.54
CA LEU A 6 -7.41 46.42 -20.30
C LEU A 6 -8.20 45.12 -20.55
N PHE A 7 -9.28 45.19 -21.33
CA PHE A 7 -10.07 44.01 -21.69
C PHE A 7 -9.22 42.98 -22.47
N TYR A 8 -8.47 43.41 -23.49
CA TYR A 8 -7.60 42.51 -24.23
C TYR A 8 -6.48 41.92 -23.37
N PHE A 9 -5.90 42.71 -22.45
CA PHE A 9 -4.89 42.22 -21.54
C PHE A 9 -5.42 41.11 -20.62
N VAL A 10 -6.61 41.31 -20.03
CA VAL A 10 -7.27 40.30 -19.20
C VAL A 10 -7.64 39.06 -20.01
N ALA A 11 -8.15 39.23 -21.23
CA ALA A 11 -8.49 38.11 -22.11
C ALA A 11 -7.26 37.27 -22.48
N ILE A 12 -6.13 37.91 -22.81
CA ILE A 12 -4.86 37.23 -23.09
C ILE A 12 -4.35 36.50 -21.84
N MET A 13 -4.37 37.14 -20.67
CA MET A 13 -4.02 36.48 -19.40
C MET A 13 -4.88 35.25 -19.12
N LEU A 14 -6.18 35.32 -19.42
CA LEU A 14 -7.09 34.19 -19.24
C LEU A 14 -6.75 33.04 -20.20
N LEU A 15 -6.46 33.34 -21.47
CA LEU A 15 -6.05 32.35 -22.47
C LEU A 15 -4.70 31.70 -22.13
N VAL A 16 -3.73 32.48 -21.65
CA VAL A 16 -2.45 31.97 -21.16
C VAL A 16 -2.67 31.06 -19.95
N ARG A 17 -3.59 31.41 -19.04
CA ARG A 17 -3.92 30.58 -17.88
C ARG A 17 -4.55 29.24 -18.29
N LEU A 18 -5.54 29.27 -19.19
CA LEU A 18 -6.19 28.06 -19.70
C LEU A 18 -5.22 27.19 -20.49
N GLY A 19 -4.37 27.81 -21.33
CA GLY A 19 -3.32 27.11 -22.07
C GLY A 19 -2.29 26.47 -21.14
N TYR A 20 -1.88 27.18 -20.08
CA TYR A 20 -1.00 26.66 -19.04
C TYR A 20 -1.63 25.45 -18.34
N ASP A 21 -2.89 25.53 -17.91
CA ASP A 21 -3.57 24.43 -17.24
C ASP A 21 -3.77 23.21 -18.17
N LEU A 22 -3.83 23.40 -19.49
CA LEU A 22 -3.97 22.32 -20.49
C LEU A 22 -2.63 21.71 -20.94
N PHE A 23 -1.55 22.51 -20.97
CA PHE A 23 -0.20 22.07 -21.36
C PHE A 23 0.67 21.66 -20.17
N LEU A 24 0.27 21.95 -18.93
CA LEU A 24 1.02 21.47 -17.78
C LEU A 24 0.89 19.96 -17.65
N ILE A 25 2.08 19.37 -17.46
CA ILE A 25 2.40 17.99 -17.11
C ILE A 25 1.15 17.23 -16.63
N PRO A 26 0.72 16.16 -17.34
CA PRO A 26 -0.44 15.37 -16.93
C PRO A 26 -0.32 15.00 -15.45
N GLU A 27 -1.44 15.05 -14.71
CA GLU A 27 -1.46 14.85 -13.25
C GLU A 27 -0.49 13.74 -12.83
N ARG A 28 0.69 14.13 -12.33
CA ARG A 28 1.72 13.17 -11.86
C ARG A 28 1.11 12.19 -10.85
N ASN A 29 0.09 12.63 -10.13
CA ASN A 29 -0.62 11.86 -9.13
C ASN A 29 -1.27 10.59 -9.70
N ARG A 30 -1.86 10.59 -10.90
CA ARG A 30 -2.60 9.41 -11.39
C ARG A 30 -1.72 8.27 -11.89
N VAL A 31 -0.46 8.54 -12.20
CA VAL A 31 0.45 7.57 -12.83
C VAL A 31 1.57 7.11 -11.89
N MET A 32 1.71 7.73 -10.72
CA MET A 32 2.75 7.38 -9.75
C MET A 32 2.27 6.28 -8.79
N CYS A 33 3.04 5.21 -8.68
CA CYS A 33 2.77 4.10 -7.75
C CYS A 33 2.64 4.54 -6.29
N ALA A 34 3.23 5.68 -5.91
CA ALA A 34 3.05 6.24 -4.57
C ALA A 34 1.61 6.68 -4.28
N THR A 35 0.89 7.23 -5.27
CA THR A 35 -0.52 7.63 -5.13
C THR A 35 -1.41 6.40 -5.10
N VAL A 36 -1.19 5.47 -6.03
CA VAL A 36 -1.93 4.20 -6.09
C VAL A 36 -1.75 3.41 -4.78
N MET A 37 -0.51 3.26 -4.31
CA MET A 37 -0.22 2.64 -3.01
C MET A 37 -1.01 3.32 -1.89
N ARG A 38 -1.01 4.65 -1.81
CA ARG A 38 -1.72 5.37 -0.74
C ARG A 38 -3.21 5.06 -0.78
N GLU A 39 -3.83 5.17 -1.95
CA GLU A 39 -5.27 4.97 -2.11
C GLU A 39 -5.68 3.52 -1.82
N GLU A 40 -4.96 2.55 -2.39
CA GLU A 40 -5.20 1.13 -2.16
C GLU A 40 -4.91 0.71 -0.71
N THR A 41 -3.86 1.23 -0.09
CA THR A 41 -3.55 0.97 1.33
C THR A 41 -4.65 1.49 2.24
N ILE A 42 -5.17 2.69 1.97
CA ILE A 42 -6.31 3.25 2.72
C ILE A 42 -7.56 2.41 2.50
N ALA A 43 -7.83 1.97 1.27
CA ALA A 43 -8.96 1.10 0.96
C ALA A 43 -8.84 -0.25 1.70
N ALA A 44 -7.68 -0.90 1.64
CA ALA A 44 -7.39 -2.15 2.34
C ALA A 44 -7.54 -1.99 3.87
N ALA A 45 -7.00 -0.91 4.44
CA ALA A 45 -7.12 -0.62 5.87
C ALA A 45 -8.59 -0.42 6.30
N LYS A 46 -9.43 0.20 5.46
CA LYS A 46 -10.87 0.36 5.76
C LYS A 46 -11.62 -0.97 5.81
N LEU A 47 -11.26 -1.94 4.96
CA LEU A 47 -11.86 -3.27 4.96
C LEU A 47 -11.63 -4.05 6.27
N THR A 48 -10.60 -3.69 7.02
CA THR A 48 -10.29 -4.33 8.32
C THR A 48 -11.34 -4.04 9.39
N GLY A 49 -12.16 -2.98 9.22
CA GLY A 49 -13.11 -2.54 10.24
C GLY A 49 -12.43 -2.12 11.56
N ARG A 50 -11.21 -1.57 11.49
CA ARG A 50 -10.35 -1.22 12.65
C ARG A 50 -9.92 -2.41 13.51
N LYS A 51 -10.01 -3.64 12.98
CA LYS A 51 -9.39 -4.80 13.62
C LYS A 51 -7.87 -4.68 13.56
N PRO A 52 -7.14 -5.26 14.53
CA PRO A 52 -5.69 -5.30 14.49
C PRO A 52 -5.22 -6.05 13.23
N VAL A 53 -4.23 -5.46 12.56
CA VAL A 53 -3.53 -6.04 11.42
C VAL A 53 -2.07 -6.19 11.79
N TYR A 54 -1.46 -7.27 11.33
CA TYR A 54 -0.05 -7.55 11.58
C TYR A 54 0.73 -7.62 10.26
N ALA A 55 1.97 -7.16 10.25
CA ALA A 55 2.89 -7.51 9.18
C ALA A 55 3.43 -8.92 9.44
N LEU A 56 3.30 -9.81 8.46
CA LEU A 56 3.85 -11.17 8.57
C LEU A 56 5.36 -11.12 8.35
N GLU A 57 6.13 -11.30 9.42
CA GLU A 57 7.60 -11.23 9.43
C GLU A 57 8.11 -10.04 8.60
N TYR A 58 8.94 -10.28 7.59
CA TYR A 58 9.55 -9.26 6.75
C TYR A 58 8.69 -8.85 5.54
N SER A 59 7.41 -9.21 5.50
CA SER A 59 6.52 -8.92 4.35
C SER A 59 6.47 -7.45 3.97
N LEU A 60 6.53 -6.55 4.97
CA LEU A 60 6.51 -5.11 4.71
C LEU A 60 7.86 -4.55 4.25
N GLY A 61 8.98 -5.23 4.54
CA GLY A 61 10.32 -4.68 4.37
C GLY A 61 10.49 -3.27 4.96
N LEU A 62 11.30 -2.43 4.31
CA LEU A 62 11.51 -1.02 4.68
C LEU A 62 10.42 -0.11 4.09
N GLN A 63 9.17 -0.28 4.51
CA GLN A 63 8.03 0.49 4.00
C GLN A 63 7.30 1.30 5.08
N PRO A 64 7.86 2.44 5.51
CA PRO A 64 7.23 3.27 6.54
C PRO A 64 5.88 3.85 6.10
N ALA A 65 5.68 4.08 4.79
CA ALA A 65 4.46 4.70 4.27
C ALA A 65 3.23 3.78 4.41
N THR A 66 3.35 2.50 4.03
CA THR A 66 2.28 1.51 4.15
C THR A 66 1.88 1.34 5.62
N GLY A 67 2.86 1.20 6.52
CA GLY A 67 2.61 1.10 7.96
C GLY A 67 1.92 2.34 8.53
N TYR A 68 2.33 3.53 8.10
CA TYR A 68 1.71 4.80 8.51
C TYR A 68 0.23 4.87 8.11
N TYR A 69 -0.11 4.56 6.86
CA TYR A 69 -1.51 4.64 6.40
C TYR A 69 -2.39 3.59 7.06
N PHE A 70 -1.92 2.35 7.24
CA PHE A 70 -2.64 1.35 8.03
C PHE A 70 -2.89 1.86 9.44
N ALA A 71 -1.85 2.32 10.15
CA ALA A 71 -2.00 2.75 11.53
C ALA A 71 -2.93 3.96 11.69
N ARG A 72 -2.90 4.89 10.74
CA ARG A 72 -3.78 6.06 10.70
C ARG A 72 -5.26 5.68 10.57
N GLU A 73 -5.57 4.73 9.69
CA GLU A 73 -6.94 4.34 9.35
C GLU A 73 -7.52 3.33 10.36
N THR A 74 -6.71 2.42 10.88
CA THR A 74 -7.12 1.46 11.94
C THR A 74 -7.07 2.05 13.35
N LYS A 75 -6.39 3.18 13.55
CA LYS A 75 -6.10 3.80 14.86
C LYS A 75 -5.26 2.92 15.78
N GLN A 76 -4.49 1.98 15.21
CA GLN A 76 -3.64 1.05 15.95
C GLN A 76 -2.28 0.94 15.27
N PRO A 77 -1.16 0.91 16.02
CA PRO A 77 0.15 0.74 15.42
C PRO A 77 0.25 -0.61 14.70
N LEU A 78 0.79 -0.60 13.48
CA LEU A 78 1.06 -1.82 12.74
C LEU A 78 2.22 -2.56 13.41
N SER A 79 1.95 -3.75 13.95
CA SER A 79 2.97 -4.59 14.59
C SER A 79 3.44 -5.70 13.67
N VAL A 80 4.72 -6.05 13.77
CA VAL A 80 5.29 -7.19 13.03
C VAL A 80 5.17 -8.44 13.89
N LYS A 81 4.70 -9.54 13.30
CA LYS A 81 4.68 -10.86 13.96
C LYS A 81 5.71 -11.79 13.32
N PHE A 82 6.59 -12.33 14.16
CA PHE A 82 7.60 -13.33 13.77
C PHE A 82 7.28 -14.73 14.29
N GLU A 83 6.47 -14.84 15.35
CA GLU A 83 6.14 -16.11 16.01
C GLU A 83 4.72 -16.05 16.60
N ASN A 84 4.23 -17.18 17.11
CA ASN A 84 2.89 -17.30 17.72
C ASN A 84 1.78 -16.73 16.82
N PHE A 85 1.76 -17.26 15.60
CA PHE A 85 0.83 -16.88 14.55
C PHE A 85 -0.59 -17.36 14.85
N ASP A 86 -1.57 -16.52 14.53
CA ASP A 86 -3.00 -16.76 14.76
C ASP A 86 -3.71 -16.76 13.40
N THR A 87 -4.28 -17.90 12.99
CA THR A 87 -4.95 -18.03 11.69
C THR A 87 -6.24 -17.21 11.58
N SER A 88 -6.79 -16.71 12.69
CA SER A 88 -7.96 -15.85 12.69
C SER A 88 -7.63 -14.36 12.45
N ALA A 89 -6.38 -13.96 12.68
CA ALA A 89 -5.91 -12.59 12.56
C ALA A 89 -5.64 -12.17 11.10
N LEU A 90 -5.67 -10.85 10.86
CA LEU A 90 -5.35 -10.27 9.56
C LEU A 90 -3.86 -9.97 9.45
N TYR A 91 -3.30 -10.35 8.31
CA TYR A 91 -1.88 -10.18 7.99
C TYR A 91 -1.68 -9.43 6.69
N ILE A 92 -0.64 -8.62 6.66
CA ILE A 92 0.00 -8.14 5.43
C ILE A 92 1.07 -9.14 5.05
N ILE A 93 0.94 -9.71 3.85
CA ILE A 93 1.70 -10.85 3.36
C ILE A 93 2.36 -10.47 2.04
N ASN A 94 3.65 -10.77 1.90
CA ASN A 94 4.36 -10.65 0.64
C ASN A 94 4.21 -11.95 -0.19
N PRO A 95 3.46 -11.94 -1.31
CA PRO A 95 3.22 -13.13 -2.10
C PRO A 95 4.49 -13.69 -2.78
N MET A 96 5.57 -12.91 -2.86
CA MET A 96 6.87 -13.38 -3.37
C MET A 96 7.66 -14.19 -2.33
N THR A 97 7.34 -14.01 -1.04
CA THR A 97 8.05 -14.67 0.06
C THR A 97 7.34 -15.96 0.48
N TYR A 98 6.00 -15.96 0.46
CA TYR A 98 5.20 -17.07 0.96
C TYR A 98 4.42 -17.75 -0.17
N PRO A 99 4.37 -19.09 -0.21
CA PRO A 99 3.60 -19.81 -1.22
C PRO A 99 2.12 -19.43 -1.21
N PRO A 100 1.45 -19.30 -2.38
CA PRO A 100 0.06 -18.85 -2.45
C PRO A 100 -0.95 -19.73 -1.69
N ASN A 101 -0.66 -21.01 -1.49
CA ASN A 101 -1.53 -21.93 -0.75
C ASN A 101 -1.44 -21.79 0.78
N THR A 102 -0.62 -20.85 1.29
CA THR A 102 -0.43 -20.63 2.73
C THR A 102 -1.34 -19.54 3.31
N TYR A 103 -2.10 -18.83 2.48
CA TYR A 103 -2.97 -17.76 2.94
C TYR A 103 -4.19 -17.58 2.05
N ASP A 104 -5.25 -17.03 2.64
CA ASP A 104 -6.45 -16.58 1.96
C ASP A 104 -6.37 -15.07 1.75
N THR A 105 -6.62 -14.63 0.52
CA THR A 105 -6.54 -13.22 0.12
C THR A 105 -7.87 -12.51 0.40
N LEU A 106 -7.82 -11.39 1.12
CA LEU A 106 -8.96 -10.47 1.27
C LEU A 106 -8.90 -9.36 0.21
N THR A 107 -7.74 -8.75 0.03
CA THR A 107 -7.47 -7.77 -1.04
C THR A 107 -5.98 -7.72 -1.32
N THR A 108 -5.63 -7.21 -2.49
CA THR A 108 -4.27 -6.82 -2.83
C THR A 108 -4.13 -5.30 -2.77
N PHE A 109 -2.92 -4.82 -2.55
CA PHE A 109 -2.58 -3.39 -2.62
C PHE A 109 -1.10 -3.21 -2.93
N LYS A 110 -0.75 -2.11 -3.59
CA LYS A 110 0.61 -1.85 -4.07
C LYS A 110 1.55 -1.28 -3.02
N ILE A 111 2.84 -1.50 -3.24
CA ILE A 111 3.93 -0.86 -2.48
C ILE A 111 4.56 0.30 -3.25
N ARG A 112 5.08 1.28 -2.51
CA ARG A 112 5.56 2.56 -3.05
C ARG A 112 6.63 2.44 -4.13
N TRP A 113 7.67 1.64 -3.87
CA TRP A 113 8.92 1.71 -4.64
C TRP A 113 8.96 0.76 -5.83
N GLU A 114 8.26 -0.36 -5.76
CA GLU A 114 8.36 -1.42 -6.77
C GLU A 114 7.02 -1.71 -7.46
N CYS A 115 5.95 -0.99 -7.09
CA CYS A 115 4.58 -1.23 -7.57
C CYS A 115 4.12 -2.69 -7.42
N ARG A 116 4.82 -3.48 -6.59
CA ARG A 116 4.49 -4.87 -6.30
C ARG A 116 3.27 -4.94 -5.42
N ASP A 117 2.56 -6.03 -5.56
CA ASP A 117 1.36 -6.29 -4.79
C ASP A 117 1.73 -6.97 -3.47
N LEU A 118 1.22 -6.42 -2.38
CA LEU A 118 1.08 -7.11 -1.12
C LEU A 118 -0.36 -7.60 -0.98
N VAL A 119 -0.52 -8.61 -0.14
CA VAL A 119 -1.80 -9.21 0.17
C VAL A 119 -2.19 -8.80 1.59
N LEU A 120 -3.41 -8.30 1.76
CA LEU A 120 -4.09 -8.32 3.06
C LEU A 120 -4.90 -9.61 3.10
N GLY A 121 -4.68 -10.45 4.11
CA GLY A 121 -5.27 -11.78 4.14
C GLY A 121 -5.19 -12.46 5.49
N ARG A 122 -5.53 -13.75 5.51
CA ARG A 122 -5.36 -14.62 6.68
C ARG A 122 -4.44 -15.77 6.31
N ILE A 123 -3.51 -16.08 7.20
CA ILE A 123 -2.71 -17.30 7.07
C ILE A 123 -3.57 -18.53 7.43
N ASN A 124 -3.25 -19.68 6.84
CA ASN A 124 -3.96 -20.93 7.09
C ASN A 124 -3.07 -21.98 7.78
N SER A 125 -3.59 -23.18 8.01
CA SER A 125 -2.82 -24.28 8.63
C SER A 125 -1.59 -24.68 7.80
N THR A 126 -1.67 -24.57 6.47
CA THR A 126 -0.55 -24.83 5.55
C THR A 126 0.63 -23.90 5.84
N PHE A 127 0.37 -22.62 6.14
CA PHE A 127 1.41 -21.68 6.57
C PHE A 127 2.14 -22.18 7.82
N LEU A 128 1.41 -22.59 8.86
CA LEU A 128 2.01 -23.02 10.13
C LEU A 128 2.92 -24.24 9.93
N HIS A 129 2.49 -25.21 9.12
CA HIS A 129 3.30 -26.38 8.78
C HIS A 129 4.53 -26.01 7.93
N TRP A 130 4.38 -25.13 6.95
CA TRP A 130 5.48 -24.64 6.14
C TRP A 130 6.51 -23.89 6.99
N HIS A 131 6.06 -22.96 7.84
CA HIS A 131 6.94 -22.16 8.69
C HIS A 131 7.72 -23.04 9.68
N LYS A 132 7.05 -24.00 10.34
CA LYS A 132 7.72 -24.93 11.28
C LYS A 132 8.80 -25.77 10.59
N ARG A 133 8.54 -26.28 9.38
CA ARG A 133 9.52 -27.07 8.61
C ARG A 133 10.76 -26.26 8.23
N ASN A 134 10.57 -25.06 7.71
CA ASN A 134 11.70 -24.20 7.31
C ASN A 134 12.54 -23.74 8.51
N LYS A 135 11.90 -23.47 9.65
CA LYS A 135 12.62 -23.11 10.89
C LYS A 135 13.47 -24.28 11.43
N ALA A 136 12.98 -25.51 11.31
CA ALA A 136 13.75 -26.70 11.69
C ALA A 136 14.99 -26.88 10.78
N GLN A 137 14.82 -26.74 9.47
CA GLN A 137 15.93 -26.86 8.50
C GLN A 137 17.02 -25.79 8.69
N GLN A 138 16.66 -24.57 9.09
CA GLN A 138 17.63 -23.51 9.42
C GLN A 138 18.45 -23.82 10.66
N ASN A 139 17.88 -24.55 11.64
CA ASN A 139 18.60 -24.92 12.85
C ASN A 139 19.53 -26.11 12.64
N ASP A 140 19.17 -27.05 11.75
CA ASP A 140 20.02 -28.21 11.42
C ASP A 140 21.22 -27.86 10.52
N SER A 141 21.22 -26.65 9.92
CA SER A 141 22.28 -26.16 9.02
C SER A 141 23.33 -25.29 9.73
N LYS A 142 23.28 -25.19 11.07
CA LYS A 142 24.23 -24.45 11.92
C LYS A 142 25.01 -25.39 12.82
#